data_AF-M3H320-F1
#
_entry.id   AF-M3H320-F1
#
_cell.length_a   1.000
_cell.length_b   1.000
_cell.length_c   1.000
_cell.angle_alpha   90.00
_cell.angle_beta   90.00
_cell.angle_gamma   90.00
#
_symmetry.space_group_name_H-M   'P 1'
#
loop_
_entity.id
_entity.type
_entity.pdbx_description
1 polymer ?
#
loop_
_entity_poly.entity_id
_entity_poly.type
_entity_poly.pdbx_seq_one_letter_code
_entity_poly.pdbx_strand_id
1 'polypeptide(L)'
;MRLNGEEILDLSRTVEKNSNIEVLTYSEKLGWETFQHSAAHLLGMAVQNLYKNANLTVGPVIDNGPGFFYYDIDFQGAIVTPEDFPKIEAEMEKIVKADHPVWRKVVY
;
A
#
# COMPACT_ATOMS: atom_id res chain seq x y z
N MET A 1 4.43 -12.70 -6.01
CA MET A 1 5.12 -13.88 -6.57
C MET A 1 5.27 -13.72 -8.07
N ARG A 2 6.27 -14.36 -8.65
CA ARG A 2 6.45 -14.48 -10.10
C ARG A 2 6.08 -15.91 -10.52
N LEU A 3 5.19 -16.03 -11.51
CA LEU A 3 4.75 -17.31 -12.06
C LEU A 3 5.40 -17.50 -13.44
N ASN A 4 6.04 -18.66 -13.63
CA ASN A 4 6.70 -19.06 -14.89
C ASN A 4 7.70 -18.03 -15.45
N GLY A 5 8.32 -17.22 -14.58
CA GLY A 5 9.35 -16.25 -14.96
C GLY A 5 8.84 -14.91 -15.50
N GLU A 6 7.52 -14.74 -15.68
CA GLU A 6 6.98 -13.55 -16.36
C GLU A 6 5.84 -12.89 -15.59
N GLU A 7 4.84 -13.66 -15.15
CA GLU A 7 3.60 -13.10 -14.60
C GLU A 7 3.74 -12.72 -13.12
N ILE A 8 3.40 -11.48 -12.77
CA ILE A 8 3.43 -10.99 -11.38
C ILE A 8 2.04 -11.09 -10.76
N LEU A 9 1.95 -11.87 -9.68
CA LEU A 9 0.70 -12.16 -8.98
C LEU A 9 0.82 -11.89 -7.48
N ASP A 10 -0.28 -11.52 -6.83
CA ASP A 10 -0.35 -11.47 -5.36
C ASP A 10 -0.14 -12.86 -4.76
N LEU A 11 0.39 -12.93 -3.54
CA LEU A 11 0.65 -14.20 -2.86
C LEU A 11 -0.63 -15.00 -2.55
N SER A 12 -1.80 -14.36 -2.53
CA SER A 12 -3.10 -14.99 -2.28
C SER A 12 -3.77 -15.57 -3.54
N ARG A 13 -3.14 -15.47 -4.72
CA ARG A 13 -3.72 -15.98 -5.97
C ARG A 13 -3.59 -17.50 -6.07
N THR A 14 -4.68 -18.17 -6.41
CA THR A 14 -4.70 -19.60 -6.74
C THR A 14 -3.95 -19.86 -8.04
N VAL A 15 -3.11 -20.90 -8.05
CA VAL A 15 -2.40 -21.38 -9.24
C VAL A 15 -3.12 -22.62 -9.79
N GLU A 16 -3.74 -22.49 -10.96
CA GLU A 16 -4.65 -23.53 -11.51
C GLU A 16 -3.95 -24.63 -12.31
N LYS A 17 -2.69 -24.40 -12.70
CA LYS A 17 -1.92 -25.30 -13.57
C LYS A 17 -0.53 -25.50 -13.00
N ASN A 18 0.07 -26.65 -13.29
CA ASN A 18 1.47 -26.91 -12.94
C ASN A 18 2.36 -25.77 -13.45
N SER A 19 3.02 -25.09 -12.53
CA SER A 19 3.76 -23.85 -12.80
C SER A 19 5.00 -23.77 -11.91
N ASN A 20 6.01 -23.05 -12.37
CA ASN A 20 7.15 -22.66 -11.54
C ASN A 20 6.78 -21.39 -10.76
N ILE A 21 6.96 -21.41 -9.45
CA ILE A 21 6.65 -20.28 -8.57
C ILE A 21 7.94 -19.75 -7.95
N GLU A 22 8.11 -18.44 -8.02
CA GLU A 22 9.17 -17.71 -7.34
C GLU A 22 8.55 -16.69 -6.38
N VAL A 23 8.96 -16.73 -5.11
CA VAL A 23 8.52 -15.77 -4.11
C VAL A 23 9.39 -14.53 -4.22
N LEU A 24 8.75 -13.41 -4.58
CA LEU A 24 9.41 -12.12 -4.60
C LEU A 24 9.58 -11.61 -3.17
N THR A 25 10.81 -11.35 -2.80
CA THR A 25 11.18 -10.88 -1.46
C THR A 25 11.52 -9.39 -1.47
N TYR A 26 11.67 -8.80 -0.28
CA TYR A 26 12.00 -7.37 -0.14
C TYR A 26 13.32 -6.98 -0.84
N SER A 27 14.28 -7.90 -0.98
CA SER A 27 15.55 -7.62 -1.66
C SER A 27 15.44 -7.45 -3.17
N GLU A 28 14.30 -7.80 -3.77
CA GLU A 28 14.06 -7.66 -5.20
C GLU A 28 13.26 -6.38 -5.48
N LYS A 29 13.54 -5.69 -6.61
CA LYS A 29 12.89 -4.42 -6.97
C LYS A 29 11.35 -4.49 -6.85
N LEU A 30 10.74 -5.50 -7.47
CA LEU A 30 9.27 -5.66 -7.44
C LEU A 30 8.73 -5.97 -6.04
N GLY A 31 9.46 -6.73 -5.22
CA GLY A 31 9.06 -7.01 -3.84
C GLY A 31 9.15 -5.76 -2.96
N TRP A 32 10.20 -4.97 -3.15
CA TRP A 32 10.35 -3.65 -2.53
C TRP A 32 9.25 -2.68 -2.97
N GLU A 33 8.96 -2.56 -4.27
CA GLU A 33 7.88 -1.70 -4.79
C GLU A 33 6.52 -2.13 -4.22
N THR A 34 6.25 -3.44 -4.14
CA THR A 34 5.01 -3.97 -3.55
C THR A 34 4.88 -3.57 -2.07
N PHE A 35 5.99 -3.61 -1.32
CA PHE A 35 6.02 -3.14 0.06
C PHE A 35 5.71 -1.64 0.17
N GLN A 36 6.35 -0.81 -0.67
CA GLN A 36 6.10 0.64 -0.66
C GLN A 36 4.67 1.01 -1.07
N HIS A 37 4.09 0.29 -2.04
CA HIS A 37 2.69 0.48 -2.42
C HIS A 37 1.74 0.11 -1.26
N SER A 38 2.06 -0.96 -0.53
CA SER A 38 1.29 -1.34 0.67
C SER A 38 1.38 -0.26 1.77
N ALA A 39 2.53 0.40 1.91
CA ALA A 39 2.70 1.54 2.81
C ALA A 39 1.88 2.77 2.38
N ALA A 40 1.71 3.01 1.07
CA ALA A 40 0.79 4.05 0.58
C ALA A 40 -0.67 3.73 0.96
N HIS A 41 -1.10 2.47 0.83
CA HIS A 41 -2.43 2.06 1.30
C HIS A 41 -2.60 2.23 2.82
N LEU A 42 -1.56 1.92 3.61
CA LEU A 42 -1.55 2.13 5.05
C LEU A 42 -1.75 3.62 5.41
N LEU A 43 -1.06 4.52 4.71
CA LEU A 43 -1.26 5.96 4.86
C LEU A 43 -2.69 6.37 4.55
N GLY A 44 -3.25 5.90 3.42
CA GLY A 44 -4.63 6.17 3.05
C GLY A 44 -5.63 5.70 4.12
N MET A 45 -5.42 4.52 4.68
CA MET A 45 -6.25 3.99 5.77
C MET A 45 -6.15 4.82 7.05
N ALA A 46 -4.94 5.23 7.44
CA ALA A 46 -4.72 6.11 8.59
C ALA A 46 -5.41 7.47 8.40
N VAL A 47 -5.32 8.04 7.21
CA VAL A 47 -6.00 9.30 6.87
C VAL A 47 -7.51 9.13 6.93
N GLN A 48 -8.09 8.07 6.38
CA GLN A 48 -9.54 7.82 6.50
C GLN A 48 -9.98 7.52 7.95
N ASN A 49 -9.06 7.07 8.81
CA ASN A 49 -9.34 6.94 10.24
C ASN A 49 -9.45 8.29 10.95
N LEU A 50 -8.57 9.23 10.64
CA LEU A 50 -8.51 10.55 11.29
C LEU A 50 -9.44 11.58 10.62
N TYR A 51 -9.52 11.57 9.30
CA TYR A 51 -10.25 12.50 8.45
C TYR A 51 -11.32 11.74 7.67
N LYS A 52 -12.45 11.46 8.32
CA LYS A 52 -13.50 10.56 7.82
C LYS A 52 -14.09 10.94 6.46
N ASN A 53 -14.02 12.22 6.10
CA ASN A 53 -14.54 12.74 4.83
C ASN A 53 -13.46 12.83 3.74
N ALA A 54 -12.20 12.48 4.03
CA ALA A 54 -11.12 12.60 3.05
C ALA A 54 -11.33 11.61 1.88
N ASN A 55 -11.16 12.13 0.68
CA ASN A 55 -11.22 11.37 -0.56
C ASN A 55 -9.81 11.01 -1.00
N LEU A 56 -9.53 9.70 -1.02
CA LEU A 56 -8.27 9.16 -1.53
C LEU A 56 -8.30 9.17 -3.06
N THR A 57 -7.21 9.62 -3.68
CA THR A 57 -7.09 9.61 -5.15
C THR A 57 -6.00 8.62 -5.60
N VAL A 58 -4.79 9.07 -5.93
CA VAL A 58 -3.70 8.25 -6.44
C VAL A 58 -2.55 8.23 -5.44
N GLY A 59 -1.97 7.05 -5.21
CA GLY A 59 -0.80 6.90 -4.34
C GLY A 59 0.26 5.97 -4.93
N PRO A 60 1.03 6.42 -5.95
CA PRO A 60 1.98 5.56 -6.62
C PRO A 60 3.30 5.48 -5.85
N VAL A 61 4.02 4.37 -6.07
CA VAL A 61 5.44 4.26 -5.71
C VAL A 61 6.26 5.15 -6.63
N ILE A 62 7.31 5.78 -6.11
CA ILE A 62 8.23 6.62 -6.88
C ILE A 62 9.67 6.15 -6.65
N ASP A 63 10.44 6.07 -7.75
CA ASP A 63 11.85 5.68 -7.71
C ASP A 63 12.77 6.86 -7.32
N ASN A 64 12.36 8.09 -7.65
CA ASN A 64 13.15 9.30 -7.43
C ASN A 64 12.30 10.40 -6.78
N GLY A 65 12.51 10.64 -5.49
CA GLY A 65 11.82 11.68 -4.72
C GLY A 65 12.32 11.75 -3.29
N PRO A 66 11.78 12.69 -2.46
CA PRO A 66 12.13 12.78 -1.05
C PRO A 66 11.65 11.58 -0.22
N GLY A 67 10.81 10.72 -0.78
CA GLY A 67 10.36 9.45 -0.22
C GLY A 67 10.16 8.39 -1.31
N PHE A 68 9.57 7.26 -0.94
CA PHE A 68 9.41 6.09 -1.82
C PHE A 68 8.01 5.98 -2.45
N PHE A 69 7.05 6.79 -1.99
CA PHE A 69 5.70 6.93 -2.55
C PHE A 69 5.15 8.30 -2.15
N TYR A 70 4.04 8.70 -2.77
CA TYR A 70 3.21 9.81 -2.30
C TYR A 70 1.73 9.41 -2.33
N TYR A 71 0.85 10.24 -1.78
CA TYR A 71 -0.60 10.04 -1.89
C TYR A 71 -1.29 11.40 -2.06
N ASP A 72 -1.99 11.55 -3.19
CA ASP A 72 -2.86 12.70 -3.43
C ASP A 72 -4.20 12.49 -2.71
N ILE A 73 -4.53 13.40 -1.80
CA ILE A 73 -5.72 13.30 -0.94
C ILE A 73 -6.46 14.63 -0.92
N ASP A 74 -7.77 14.58 -1.15
CA ASP A 74 -8.67 15.71 -0.93
C ASP A 74 -9.28 15.62 0.47
N PHE A 75 -8.90 16.54 1.34
CA PHE A 75 -9.33 16.60 2.73
C PHE A 75 -10.69 17.28 2.94
N GLN A 76 -11.42 17.62 1.87
CA GLN A 76 -12.80 18.15 1.93
C GLN A 76 -12.92 19.35 2.87
N GLY A 77 -11.96 20.28 2.79
CA GLY A 77 -11.92 21.51 3.59
C GLY A 77 -11.19 21.42 4.93
N ALA A 78 -10.77 20.22 5.37
CA ALA A 78 -9.83 20.13 6.48
C ALA A 78 -8.44 20.62 6.05
N ILE A 79 -7.78 21.37 6.95
CA ILE A 79 -6.42 21.86 6.74
C ILE A 79 -5.48 20.88 7.41
N VAL A 80 -4.54 20.33 6.64
CA VAL A 80 -3.47 19.48 7.15
C VAL A 80 -2.20 20.31 7.19
N THR A 81 -1.57 20.33 8.36
CA THR A 81 -0.28 21.03 8.56
C THR A 81 0.78 20.03 9.01
N PRO A 82 2.07 20.41 9.01
CA PRO A 82 3.14 19.51 9.48
C PRO A 82 2.94 18.99 10.92
N GLU A 83 2.22 19.73 11.76
CA GLU A 83 1.88 19.33 13.14
C GLU A 83 0.93 18.13 13.21
N ASP A 84 0.26 17.79 12.10
CA ASP A 84 -0.61 16.60 12.02
C ASP A 84 0.15 15.34 11.61
N PHE A 85 1.36 15.45 11.04
CA PHE A 85 2.13 14.30 10.58
C PHE A 85 2.40 13.27 11.71
N PRO A 86 2.80 13.67 12.94
CA PRO A 86 2.97 12.70 14.02
C PRO A 86 1.68 11.95 14.39
N LYS A 87 0.51 12.57 14.21
CA LYS A 87 -0.78 11.92 14.49
C LYS A 87 -1.10 10.88 13.41
N ILE A 88 -0.84 11.20 12.15
CA ILE A 88 -1.03 10.29 11.02
C ILE A 88 -0.08 9.10 11.16
N GLU A 89 1.20 9.33 11.44
CA GLU A 89 2.18 8.26 11.68
C GLU A 89 1.80 7.36 12.87
N ALA A 90 1.34 7.95 13.98
CA ALA A 90 0.87 7.18 15.12
C ALA A 90 -0.35 6.29 14.79
N GLU A 91 -1.28 6.77 13.96
CA GLU A 91 -2.42 5.96 13.50
C GLU A 91 -1.94 4.85 12.53
N MET A 92 -0.96 5.13 11.66
CA MET A 92 -0.33 4.09 10.83
C MET A 92 0.30 2.99 11.69
N GLU A 93 1.08 3.34 12.72
CA GLU A 93 1.67 2.35 13.64
C GLU A 93 0.62 1.51 14.36
N LYS A 94 -0.49 2.13 14.76
CA LYS A 94 -1.60 1.44 15.40
C LYS A 94 -2.26 0.44 14.44
N ILE A 95 -2.44 0.81 13.17
CA ILE A 95 -2.98 -0.10 12.14
C ILE A 95 -2.00 -1.27 11.90
N VAL A 96 -0.69 -1.01 11.84
CA VAL A 96 0.32 -2.06 11.70
C VAL A 96 0.25 -3.04 12.88
N LYS A 97 0.14 -2.55 14.12
CA LYS A 97 0.01 -3.39 15.32
C LYS A 97 -1.27 -4.22 15.35
N ALA A 98 -2.31 -3.82 14.61
CA ALA A 98 -3.55 -4.57 14.51
C ALA A 98 -3.47 -5.79 13.58
N ASP A 99 -2.41 -5.89 12.77
CA ASP A 99 -2.09 -7.04 11.90
C ASP A 99 -3.28 -7.51 11.06
N HIS A 100 -3.96 -6.56 10.42
CA HIS A 100 -5.12 -6.86 9.59
C HIS A 100 -4.73 -7.67 8.34
N PRO A 101 -5.50 -8.71 7.98
CA PRO A 101 -5.26 -9.42 6.74
C PRO A 101 -5.60 -8.54 5.53
N VAL A 102 -4.71 -8.52 4.54
CA VAL A 102 -4.96 -7.88 3.24
C VAL A 102 -5.52 -8.90 2.26
N TRP A 103 -6.65 -8.60 1.64
CA TRP A 103 -7.30 -9.47 0.67
C TRP A 103 -7.62 -8.70 -0.62
N ARG A 104 -7.49 -9.40 -1.75
CA ARG A 104 -7.87 -8.90 -3.07
C ARG A 104 -9.13 -9.60 -3.53
N LYS A 105 -10.09 -8.84 -4.05
CA LYS A 105 -11.30 -9.36 -4.71
C LYS A 105 -11.41 -8.78 -6.11
N VAL A 106 -11.63 -9.66 -7.10
CA VAL A 106 -11.99 -9.23 -8.46
C VAL A 106 -13.49 -8.93 -8.45
N VAL A 107 -13.87 -7.74 -8.92
CA VAL A 107 -15.26 -7.29 -9.00
C VAL A 107 -15.58 -7.09 -10.48
N TYR A 108 -16.74 -7.59 -10.92
CA TYR A 108 -17.26 -7.49 -12.29
C TYR A 108 -18.43 -6.51 -12.35
#